data_AF-A0A7J4TLN1-F1
#
_entry.id   AF-A0A7J4TLN1-F1
#
_cell.length_a   1.000
_cell.length_b   1.000
_cell.length_c   1.000
_cell.angle_alpha   90.00
_cell.angle_beta   90.00
_cell.angle_gamma   90.00
#
_symmetry.space_group_name_H-M   'P 1'
#
loop_
_entity.id
_entity.type
_entity.pdbx_description
1 polymer ?
#
loop_
_entity_poly.entity_id
_entity_poly.type
_entity_poly.pdbx_seq_one_letter_code
_entity_poly.pdbx_strand_id
1 'polypeptide(L)'
;MADEQTTRTIAYVVLILLFVGMAWFIARRAGENRANMLEASAPKIAGEDALEGGAKDPSQFDEPDEDALEEMAELLGEDPSDDD
;
A
#
# COMPACT_ATOMS: atom_id res chain seq x y z
N MET A 1 37.55 -25.38 -38.85
CA MET A 1 36.84 -25.33 -37.55
C MET A 1 37.59 -24.32 -36.69
N ALA A 2 36.89 -23.43 -36.00
CA ALA A 2 37.57 -22.54 -35.06
C ALA A 2 38.21 -23.38 -33.95
N ASP A 3 39.39 -22.98 -33.48
CA ASP A 3 40.10 -23.64 -32.39
C ASP A 3 39.27 -23.62 -31.08
N GLU A 4 39.43 -24.62 -30.22
CA GLU A 4 38.63 -24.79 -29.01
C GLU A 4 38.84 -23.65 -28.00
N GLN A 5 40.08 -23.15 -27.87
CA GLN A 5 40.39 -22.00 -27.02
C GLN A 5 39.75 -20.73 -27.56
N THR A 6 39.77 -20.55 -28.89
CA THR A 6 39.11 -19.42 -29.56
C THR A 6 37.60 -19.46 -29.32
N THR A 7 36.99 -20.63 -29.46
CA THR A 7 35.55 -20.85 -29.25
C THR A 7 35.15 -20.58 -27.80
N ARG A 8 35.93 -21.07 -26.83
CA ARG A 8 35.70 -20.84 -25.39
C ARG A 8 35.82 -19.35 -25.04
N THR A 9 36.82 -18.66 -25.57
CA THR A 9 37.02 -17.23 -25.33
C THR A 9 35.83 -16.42 -25.86
N ILE A 10 35.39 -16.69 -27.08
CA ILE A 10 34.23 -16.02 -27.69
C ILE A 10 32.97 -16.28 -26.85
N ALA A 11 32.75 -17.52 -26.42
CA ALA A 11 31.60 -17.87 -25.59
C ALA A 11 31.57 -17.07 -24.27
N TYR A 12 32.71 -16.94 -23.57
CA TYR A 12 32.77 -16.15 -22.35
C TYR A 12 32.58 -14.66 -22.59
N VAL A 13 33.12 -14.11 -23.68
CA VAL A 13 32.89 -12.69 -24.04
C VAL A 13 31.41 -12.44 -24.30
N VAL A 14 30.74 -13.30 -25.06
CA VAL A 14 29.30 -13.20 -25.31
C VAL A 14 28.51 -13.32 -23.99
N LEU A 15 28.87 -14.26 -23.11
CA LEU A 15 28.23 -14.42 -21.82
C LEU A 15 28.34 -13.16 -20.95
N ILE A 16 29.52 -12.54 -20.90
CA ILE A 16 29.75 -11.30 -20.15
C ILE A 16 28.90 -10.16 -20.72
N LEU A 17 28.85 -10.02 -22.04
CA LEU A 17 28.04 -8.98 -22.69
C LEU A 17 26.55 -9.16 -22.40
N LEU A 18 26.04 -10.40 -22.45
CA LEU A 18 24.66 -10.72 -22.10
C LEU A 18 24.37 -10.42 -20.62
N PHE A 19 25.30 -10.79 -19.73
CA PHE A 19 25.16 -10.52 -18.30
C PHE A 19 25.10 -9.02 -18.00
N VAL A 20 26.02 -8.23 -18.57
CA VAL A 20 26.05 -6.77 -18.41
C VAL A 20 24.78 -6.15 -19.00
N GLY A 21 24.34 -6.60 -20.18
CA GLY A 21 23.09 -6.12 -20.80
C GLY A 21 21.87 -6.39 -19.91
N MET A 22 21.79 -7.58 -19.32
CA MET A 22 20.69 -7.95 -18.43
C MET A 22 20.74 -7.15 -17.11
N ALA A 23 21.93 -6.99 -16.51
CA ALA A 23 22.11 -6.18 -15.31
C ALA A 23 21.68 -4.72 -15.54
N TRP A 24 22.04 -4.14 -16.69
CA TRP A 24 21.62 -2.79 -17.06
C TRP A 24 20.10 -2.69 -17.27
N PHE A 25 19.51 -3.66 -17.96
CA PHE A 25 18.06 -3.70 -18.19
C PHE A 25 17.28 -3.79 -16.87
N ILE A 26 17.70 -4.69 -15.96
CA ILE A 26 17.10 -4.83 -14.63
C ILE A 26 17.27 -3.55 -13.83
N ALA A 27 18.46 -2.93 -13.81
CA ALA A 27 18.70 -1.68 -13.09
C ALA A 27 17.79 -0.55 -13.58
N ARG A 28 17.60 -0.43 -14.91
CA ARG A 28 16.69 0.56 -15.51
C ARG A 28 15.24 0.30 -15.10
N ARG A 29 14.78 -0.96 -15.16
CA ARG A 29 13.40 -1.34 -14.78
C ARG A 29 13.14 -1.24 -13.28
N ALA A 30 14.14 -1.54 -12.46
CA ALA A 30 14.07 -1.42 -11.00
C ALA A 30 13.91 0.05 -10.57
N GLY A 31 14.49 1.01 -11.29
CA GLY A 31 14.27 2.44 -11.05
C GLY A 31 12.81 2.85 -11.19
N GLU A 32 12.14 2.41 -12.26
CA GLU A 32 10.71 2.68 -12.49
C GLU A 32 9.82 2.04 -11.42
N ASN A 33 10.10 0.78 -11.06
CA ASN A 33 9.36 0.08 -10.01
C ASN A 33 9.57 0.70 -8.63
N ARG A 34 10.77 1.22 -8.34
CA ARG A 34 11.08 1.91 -7.09
C ARG A 34 10.33 3.24 -6.99
N ALA A 35 10.17 3.98 -8.07
CA ALA A 35 9.38 5.21 -8.09
C ALA A 35 7.91 4.93 -7.74
N ASN A 36 7.28 3.95 -8.40
CA ASN A 36 5.90 3.55 -8.11
C ASN A 36 5.73 3.02 -6.68
N MET A 37 6.71 2.28 -6.16
CA MET A 37 6.68 1.81 -4.77
C MET A 37 6.82 2.96 -3.78
N LEU A 38 7.70 3.94 -4.04
CA LEU A 38 7.85 5.14 -3.20
C LEU A 38 6.60 6.03 -3.22
N GLU A 39 5.93 6.13 -4.38
CA GLU A 39 4.65 6.82 -4.50
C GLU A 39 3.54 6.10 -3.74
N ALA A 40 3.43 4.78 -3.88
CA ALA A 40 2.44 3.97 -3.16
C ALA A 40 2.70 3.86 -1.65
N SER A 41 3.95 4.03 -1.20
CA SER A 41 4.36 4.04 0.21
C SER A 41 4.61 5.44 0.76
N ALA A 42 4.29 6.48 0.00
CA ALA A 42 4.31 7.84 0.51
C ALA A 42 3.31 7.94 1.69
N PRO A 43 3.67 8.66 2.77
CA PRO A 43 2.78 8.82 3.91
C PRO A 43 1.50 9.50 3.43
N LYS A 44 0.36 8.82 3.58
CA LYS A 44 -0.94 9.39 3.23
C LYS A 44 -1.15 10.68 4.01
N ILE A 45 -1.28 11.80 3.30
CA ILE A 45 -1.59 13.09 3.91
C ILE A 45 -3.07 13.08 4.26
N ALA A 46 -3.42 13.49 5.48
CA ALA A 46 -4.81 13.58 5.92
C ALA A 46 -5.59 14.51 4.97
N GLY A 47 -6.67 13.98 4.37
CA GLY A 47 -7.49 14.69 3.37
C GLY A 47 -7.20 14.36 1.90
N GLU A 48 -6.17 13.56 1.59
CA GLU A 48 -5.89 13.10 0.21
C GLU A 48 -6.50 11.73 -0.11
N ASP A 49 -7.00 10.99 0.88
CA ASP A 49 -7.70 9.72 0.67
C ASP A 49 -9.14 9.97 0.21
N ALA A 50 -9.66 9.14 -0.69
CA ALA A 50 -11.02 9.28 -1.24
C ALA A 50 -12.11 9.11 -0.16
N LEU A 51 -11.76 8.43 0.93
CA LEU A 51 -12.54 8.43 2.16
C LEU A 51 -12.20 9.69 2.95
N GLU A 52 -12.96 10.74 2.68
CA GLU A 52 -13.05 11.95 3.51
C GLU A 52 -13.37 11.53 4.95
N GLY A 53 -12.32 11.40 5.78
CA GLY A 53 -12.45 11.05 7.20
C GLY A 53 -13.05 12.16 8.07
N GLY A 54 -13.55 13.22 7.44
CA GLY A 54 -14.32 14.26 8.10
C GLY A 54 -15.78 13.83 8.22
N ALA A 55 -16.40 14.17 9.34
CA ALA A 55 -17.84 14.15 9.45
C ALA A 55 -18.45 15.04 8.36
N LYS A 56 -19.17 14.45 7.40
CA LYS A 56 -19.90 15.20 6.35
C LYS A 56 -20.87 16.22 6.93
N ASP A 57 -21.36 15.94 8.14
CA ASP A 57 -22.24 16.80 8.90
C ASP A 57 -21.75 16.86 10.36
N PRO A 58 -21.10 17.94 10.79
CA PRO A 58 -20.67 18.09 12.18
C PRO A 58 -21.83 18.05 13.18
N SER A 59 -23.04 18.41 12.75
CA SER A 59 -24.22 18.47 13.64
C SER A 59 -24.78 17.09 14.03
N GLN A 60 -24.37 16.03 13.33
CA GLN A 60 -24.73 14.65 13.72
C GLN A 60 -24.10 14.20 15.04
N PHE A 61 -23.17 14.98 15.59
CA PHE A 61 -22.57 14.77 16.91
C PHE A 61 -23.13 15.71 17.99
N ASP A 62 -24.05 16.63 17.62
CA ASP A 62 -24.65 17.57 18.58
C ASP A 62 -25.68 16.87 19.47
N GLU A 63 -26.38 15.86 18.95
CA GLU A 63 -27.30 15.01 19.70
C GLU A 63 -26.97 13.52 19.48
N PRO A 64 -26.99 12.69 20.53
CA PRO A 64 -26.81 11.24 20.41
C PRO A 64 -27.99 10.62 19.64
N ASP A 65 -27.71 9.61 18.83
CA ASP A 65 -28.73 8.84 18.13
C ASP A 65 -29.40 7.81 19.06
N GLU A 66 -30.50 7.19 18.60
CA GLU A 66 -31.26 6.22 19.37
C GLU A 66 -30.41 5.02 19.81
N ASP A 67 -29.48 4.58 18.94
CA ASP A 67 -28.55 3.49 19.24
C ASP A 67 -27.57 3.87 20.36
N ALA A 68 -27.00 5.09 20.34
CA ALA A 68 -26.14 5.57 21.42
C ALA A 68 -26.90 5.80 22.72
N LEU A 69 -28.17 6.21 22.65
CA LEU A 69 -29.04 6.36 23.82
C LEU A 69 -29.35 5.00 24.47
N GLU A 70 -29.57 3.95 23.69
CA GLU A 70 -29.79 2.60 24.21
C GLU A 70 -28.51 2.01 24.83
N GLU A 71 -27.35 2.24 24.22
CA GLU A 71 -26.05 1.88 24.83
C GLU A 71 -25.81 2.64 26.15
N MET A 72 -26.19 3.92 26.23
CA MET A 72 -26.12 4.69 27.47
C MET A 72 -27.06 4.15 28.55
N ALA A 73 -28.28 3.72 28.19
CA ALA A 73 -29.25 3.12 29.11
C ALA A 73 -28.74 1.78 29.68
N GLU A 74 -28.14 0.93 28.84
CA GLU A 74 -27.51 -0.32 29.28
C GLU A 74 -26.33 -0.04 30.23
N LEU A 75 -25.51 0.98 29.95
CA LEU A 75 -24.41 1.41 30.83
C LEU A 75 -24.90 2.01 32.16
N LEU A 76 -26.08 2.64 32.17
CA LEU A 76 -26.74 3.18 33.36
C LEU A 76 -27.46 2.08 34.17
N GLY A 77 -27.61 0.88 33.61
CA GLY A 77 -28.33 -0.22 34.24
C GLY A 77 -29.85 -0.02 34.27
N GLU A 78 -30.36 0.86 33.40
CA GLU A 78 -31.78 1.06 33.17
C GLU A 78 -32.20 0.10 32.05
N ASP A 79 -32.38 -1.17 32.41
CA ASP A 79 -33.01 -2.14 31.53
C ASP A 79 -34.50 -1.75 31.40
N PRO A 80 -35.04 -1.54 30.18
CA PRO A 80 -36.47 -1.24 29.99
C PRO A 80 -37.40 -2.36 30.50
N SER A 81 -36.86 -3.50 30.95
CA SER A 81 -37.60 -4.57 31.61
C SER A 81 -37.61 -4.53 33.15
N ASP A 82 -36.93 -3.57 33.78
CA ASP A 82 -36.86 -3.43 35.26
C ASP A 82 -37.95 -2.49 35.86
N ASP A 83 -38.84 -1.93 35.02
CA ASP A 83 -39.88 -0.95 35.42
C ASP A 83 -41.29 -1.58 35.69
N ASP A 84 -41.39 -2.87 36.02
CA ASP A 84 -42.62 -3.58 36.46
C ASP A 84 -42.53 -4.19 37.88
#